data_AF-A0A534RUN0-F1
#
_entry.id   AF-A0A534RUN0-F1
#
_cell.length_a   1.000
_cell.length_b   1.000
_cell.length_c   1.000
_cell.angle_alpha   90.00
_cell.angle_beta   90.00
_cell.angle_gamma   90.00
#
_symmetry.space_group_name_H-M   'P 1'
#
loop_
_entity.id
_entity.type
_entity.pdbx_description
1 polymer ?
#
loop_
_entity_poly.entity_id
_entity_poly.type
_entity_poly.pdbx_seq_one_letter_code
_entity_poly.pdbx_strand_id
1 'polypeptide(L)'
;MLKDYVFTSESVNEGHPDKVCDQISDAILDGFLAADPDSRVACEALIKTGLVVIAGEITSRGRVEFGEVAKEVIRDIGYVSPETGFSCDTCAIVTAIERQSLDISQGVTAGDGKEQGAGDQGMMFGFACDETKEYMPFAIYTAHRIGQRLAEARKSNLLPFLRPDGKCQVSVEYRDGSPVRAHTVVVSSQHTPDVPNGTLKEAIVEEVVKKVVPPEFLDKSTVYYINPTGRFVEGGPKGDCGLTGRKIIVDTYGGYGRHGGGAFSGKDPSKVDRSAAYMARYIAKNLVAAELARRCEIQVAYAIGIADPVSVAVDTFGTGCLPDERIATIVRDLFDLKPASIIATLGLKRPIYRRTASYGHFGREADGQHFTWERTDRVNDLRAAAGLGRAAGR
;
A
#
# COMPACT_ATOMS: atom_id res chain seq x y z
N MET A 1 26.58 0.90 7.07
CA MET A 1 25.42 1.80 6.93
C MET A 1 25.92 3.19 6.59
N LEU A 2 25.17 3.94 5.78
CA LEU A 2 25.42 5.37 5.58
C LEU A 2 25.25 6.07 6.94
N LYS A 3 26.18 6.96 7.30
CA LYS A 3 26.18 7.62 8.61
C LYS A 3 25.26 8.84 8.60
N ASP A 4 25.53 9.77 7.69
CA ASP A 4 24.71 10.95 7.43
C ASP A 4 24.34 10.96 5.95
N TYR A 5 23.05 11.09 5.65
CA TYR A 5 22.54 11.01 4.28
C TYR A 5 21.16 11.67 4.15
N VAL A 6 20.75 11.93 2.91
CA VAL A 6 19.38 12.30 2.58
C VAL A 6 18.72 11.13 1.86
N PHE A 7 17.58 10.69 2.35
CA PHE A 7 16.78 9.63 1.73
C PHE A 7 15.42 10.19 1.29
N THR A 8 14.92 9.70 0.17
CA THR A 8 13.72 10.25 -0.48
C THR A 8 12.72 9.14 -0.75
N SER A 9 11.45 9.41 -0.40
CA SER A 9 10.30 8.62 -0.83
C SER A 9 9.26 9.53 -1.47
N GLU A 10 8.42 8.93 -2.30
CA GLU A 10 7.29 9.61 -2.94
C GLU A 10 5.98 8.86 -2.73
N SER A 11 4.88 9.58 -2.93
CA SER A 11 3.53 9.04 -2.97
C SER A 11 2.74 9.79 -4.03
N VAL A 12 1.66 9.15 -4.48
CA VAL A 12 0.63 9.76 -5.32
C VAL A 12 -0.71 9.60 -4.61
N ASN A 13 -1.66 10.47 -4.93
CA ASN A 13 -2.99 10.40 -4.33
C ASN A 13 -3.93 9.46 -5.11
N GLU A 14 -5.17 9.33 -4.63
CA GLU A 14 -6.21 8.50 -5.25
C GLU A 14 -6.59 8.87 -6.70
N GLY A 15 -6.26 10.09 -7.15
CA GLY A 15 -6.58 10.55 -8.51
C GLY A 15 -5.51 10.20 -9.54
N HIS A 16 -4.30 9.82 -9.13
CA HIS A 16 -3.27 9.41 -10.07
C HIS A 16 -3.76 8.22 -10.91
N PRO A 17 -3.56 8.19 -12.25
CA PRO A 17 -4.20 7.20 -13.12
C PRO A 17 -3.85 5.75 -12.75
N ASP A 18 -2.59 5.44 -12.39
CA ASP A 18 -2.25 4.12 -11.85
C ASP A 18 -3.04 3.77 -10.56
N LYS A 19 -3.26 4.75 -9.67
CA LYS A 19 -4.06 4.54 -8.46
C LYS A 19 -5.55 4.46 -8.71
N VAL A 20 -6.05 5.05 -9.79
CA VAL A 20 -7.42 4.80 -10.24
C VAL A 20 -7.57 3.33 -10.63
N CYS A 21 -6.61 2.77 -11.38
CA CYS A 21 -6.61 1.34 -11.75
C CYS A 21 -6.54 0.42 -10.52
N ASP A 22 -5.63 0.67 -9.58
CA ASP A 22 -5.53 -0.11 -8.34
C ASP A 22 -6.86 -0.10 -7.56
N GLN A 23 -7.52 1.06 -7.46
CA GLN A 23 -8.81 1.18 -6.77
C GLN A 23 -9.94 0.46 -7.50
N ILE A 24 -9.99 0.49 -8.84
CA ILE A 24 -10.99 -0.25 -9.63
C ILE A 24 -10.77 -1.76 -9.44
N SER A 25 -9.53 -2.23 -9.58
CA SER A 25 -9.15 -3.63 -9.37
C SER A 25 -9.57 -4.14 -7.99
N ASP A 26 -9.30 -3.38 -6.93
CA ASP A 26 -9.69 -3.79 -5.58
C ASP A 26 -11.18 -3.60 -5.26
N ALA A 27 -11.88 -2.66 -5.90
CA ALA A 27 -13.32 -2.54 -5.76
C ALA A 27 -14.05 -3.76 -6.36
N ILE A 28 -13.55 -4.26 -7.51
CA ILE A 28 -14.07 -5.48 -8.14
C ILE A 28 -13.78 -6.70 -7.25
N LEU A 29 -12.56 -6.80 -6.72
CA LEU A 29 -12.22 -7.85 -5.74
C LEU A 29 -13.16 -7.82 -4.53
N ASP A 30 -13.37 -6.64 -3.93
CA ASP A 30 -14.27 -6.48 -2.79
C ASP A 30 -15.70 -6.90 -3.16
N GLY A 31 -16.21 -6.52 -4.34
CA GLY A 31 -17.51 -6.98 -4.82
C GLY A 31 -17.63 -8.51 -4.87
N PHE A 32 -16.58 -9.19 -5.37
CA PHE A 32 -16.58 -10.66 -5.42
C PHE A 32 -16.45 -11.30 -4.05
N LEU A 33 -15.59 -10.80 -3.16
CA LEU A 33 -15.44 -11.35 -1.81
C LEU A 33 -16.66 -11.10 -0.93
N ALA A 34 -17.42 -10.02 -1.17
CA ALA A 34 -18.69 -9.78 -0.53
C ALA A 34 -19.75 -10.81 -0.95
N ALA A 35 -19.78 -11.19 -2.24
CA ALA A 35 -20.75 -12.14 -2.78
C ALA A 35 -20.36 -13.62 -2.55
N ASP A 36 -19.07 -13.93 -2.65
CA ASP A 36 -18.50 -15.27 -2.48
C ASP A 36 -17.08 -15.14 -1.88
N PRO A 37 -16.91 -15.38 -0.57
CA PRO A 37 -15.61 -15.28 0.10
C PRO A 37 -14.52 -16.21 -0.45
N ASP A 38 -14.90 -17.23 -1.23
CA ASP A 38 -13.97 -18.17 -1.86
C ASP A 38 -13.59 -17.79 -3.31
N SER A 39 -14.01 -16.60 -3.77
CA SER A 39 -13.68 -16.08 -5.09
C SER A 39 -12.17 -16.05 -5.35
N ARG A 40 -11.78 -16.55 -6.53
CA ARG A 40 -10.42 -16.40 -7.07
C ARG A 40 -10.43 -15.24 -8.05
N VAL A 41 -9.62 -14.22 -7.77
CA VAL A 41 -9.63 -12.96 -8.52
C VAL A 41 -8.18 -12.57 -8.84
N ALA A 42 -7.93 -12.30 -10.12
CA ALA A 42 -6.76 -11.61 -10.66
C ALA A 42 -7.29 -10.55 -11.65
N CYS A 43 -7.70 -9.39 -11.12
CA CYS A 43 -8.34 -8.34 -11.89
C CYS A 43 -7.35 -7.21 -12.18
N GLU A 44 -7.05 -6.99 -13.45
CA GLU A 44 -6.20 -5.92 -13.93
C GLU A 44 -7.04 -4.79 -14.54
N ALA A 45 -6.59 -3.55 -14.37
CA ALA A 45 -7.21 -2.39 -14.97
C ALA A 45 -6.17 -1.55 -15.72
N LEU A 46 -6.59 -1.03 -16.87
CA LEU A 46 -5.88 -0.02 -17.65
C LEU A 46 -6.81 1.17 -17.89
N ILE A 47 -6.29 2.38 -17.75
CA ILE A 47 -7.07 3.60 -17.94
C ILE A 47 -6.33 4.60 -18.82
N LYS A 48 -7.07 5.22 -19.76
CA LYS A 48 -6.58 6.33 -20.59
C LYS A 48 -7.76 7.24 -20.98
N THR A 49 -7.47 8.28 -21.75
CA THR A 49 -8.45 9.26 -22.26
C THR A 49 -9.71 8.58 -22.82
N GLY A 50 -10.81 8.66 -22.05
CA GLY A 50 -12.11 8.12 -22.43
C GLY A 50 -12.23 6.59 -22.41
N LEU A 51 -11.25 5.86 -21.86
CA LEU A 51 -11.21 4.40 -21.88
C LEU A 51 -10.81 3.81 -20.52
N VAL A 52 -11.57 2.82 -20.07
CA VAL A 52 -11.25 1.90 -18.98
C VAL A 52 -11.28 0.48 -19.56
N VAL A 53 -10.19 -0.26 -19.40
CA VAL A 53 -10.13 -1.68 -19.74
C VAL A 53 -10.00 -2.47 -18.44
N ILE A 54 -10.86 -3.47 -18.26
CA ILE A 54 -10.83 -4.38 -17.11
C ILE A 54 -10.61 -5.78 -17.69
N ALA A 55 -9.53 -6.43 -17.29
CA ALA A 55 -9.11 -7.72 -17.83
C ALA A 55 -8.59 -8.66 -16.73
N GLY A 56 -8.37 -9.93 -17.08
CA GLY A 56 -7.77 -10.94 -16.22
C GLY A 56 -8.70 -12.11 -15.92
N GLU A 57 -8.42 -12.83 -14.85
CA GLU A 57 -9.05 -14.12 -14.56
C GLU A 57 -9.84 -14.11 -13.27
N ILE A 58 -11.12 -14.46 -13.36
CA ILE A 58 -12.03 -14.48 -12.21
C ILE A 58 -12.85 -15.76 -12.18
N THR A 59 -12.83 -16.44 -11.03
CA THR A 59 -13.65 -17.61 -10.74
C THR A 59 -14.41 -17.36 -9.44
N SER A 60 -15.73 -17.26 -9.54
CA SER A 60 -16.61 -16.95 -8.41
C SER A 60 -18.02 -17.49 -8.66
N ARG A 61 -18.77 -17.76 -7.58
CA ARG A 61 -20.21 -17.97 -7.62
C ARG A 61 -21.00 -16.65 -7.58
N GLY A 62 -20.34 -15.56 -7.17
CA GLY A 62 -20.89 -14.21 -7.13
C GLY A 62 -20.99 -13.57 -8.51
N ARG A 63 -21.78 -12.49 -8.59
CA ARG A 63 -21.89 -11.63 -9.77
C ARG A 63 -21.59 -10.19 -9.37
N VAL A 64 -20.79 -9.52 -10.18
CA VAL A 64 -20.36 -8.13 -9.97
C VAL A 64 -20.49 -7.38 -11.30
N GLU A 65 -21.15 -6.23 -11.29
CA GLU A 65 -21.33 -5.38 -12.46
C GLU A 65 -20.09 -4.47 -12.65
N PHE A 66 -19.11 -4.93 -13.41
CA PHE A 66 -17.81 -4.25 -13.58
C PHE A 66 -17.92 -2.79 -14.01
N GLY A 67 -18.84 -2.52 -14.94
CA GLY A 67 -19.05 -1.16 -15.46
C GLY A 67 -19.51 -0.20 -14.37
N GLU A 68 -20.47 -0.62 -13.55
CA GLU A 68 -21.01 0.22 -12.48
C GLU A 68 -19.99 0.41 -11.35
N VAL A 69 -19.31 -0.66 -10.94
CA VAL A 69 -18.23 -0.57 -9.93
C VAL A 69 -17.13 0.40 -10.38
N ALA A 70 -16.66 0.30 -11.62
CA ALA A 70 -15.62 1.20 -12.12
C ALA A 70 -16.10 2.66 -12.17
N LYS A 71 -17.34 2.93 -12.62
CA LYS A 71 -17.91 4.28 -12.62
C LYS A 71 -18.03 4.85 -11.21
N GLU A 72 -18.50 4.06 -10.24
CA GLU A 72 -18.59 4.47 -8.84
C GLU A 72 -17.22 4.84 -8.28
N VAL A 73 -16.19 4.02 -8.54
CA VAL A 73 -14.81 4.33 -8.13
C VAL A 73 -14.33 5.65 -8.72
N ILE A 74 -14.49 5.85 -10.02
CA ILE A 74 -14.08 7.06 -10.73
C ILE A 74 -14.83 8.30 -10.20
N ARG A 75 -16.13 8.14 -9.88
CA ARG A 75 -16.97 9.19 -9.30
C ARG A 75 -16.51 9.56 -7.89
N ASP A 76 -16.26 8.58 -7.02
CA ASP A 76 -15.80 8.79 -5.65
C ASP A 76 -14.44 9.51 -5.59
N ILE A 77 -13.57 9.24 -6.56
CA ILE A 77 -12.27 9.91 -6.71
C ILE A 77 -12.48 11.38 -7.11
N GLY A 78 -13.52 11.68 -7.91
CA GLY A 78 -13.90 13.03 -8.31
C GLY A 78 -13.74 13.33 -9.81
N TYR A 79 -13.57 12.32 -10.66
CA TYR A 79 -13.57 12.48 -12.11
C TYR A 79 -15.01 12.45 -12.66
N VAL A 80 -15.71 13.58 -12.50
CA VAL A 80 -17.15 13.71 -12.77
C VAL A 80 -17.49 14.74 -13.85
N SER A 81 -16.49 15.44 -14.39
CA SER A 81 -16.71 16.49 -15.39
C SER A 81 -15.96 16.19 -16.69
N PRO A 82 -16.66 16.05 -17.83
CA PRO A 82 -16.02 15.88 -19.14
C PRO A 82 -15.04 16.99 -19.49
N GLU A 83 -15.26 18.21 -18.98
CA GLU A 83 -14.40 19.38 -19.21
C GLU A 83 -13.00 19.20 -18.61
N THR A 84 -12.85 18.34 -17.62
CA THR A 84 -11.55 18.00 -17.02
C THR A 84 -10.77 16.97 -17.84
N GLY A 85 -11.39 16.41 -18.88
CA GLY A 85 -10.74 15.49 -19.83
C GLY A 85 -10.97 14.00 -19.58
N PHE A 86 -11.50 13.63 -18.41
CA PHE A 86 -11.88 12.27 -18.07
C PHE A 86 -13.08 12.31 -17.11
N SER A 87 -14.14 11.55 -17.41
CA SER A 87 -15.34 11.48 -16.57
C SER A 87 -15.90 10.06 -16.54
N CYS A 88 -16.41 9.65 -15.38
CA CYS A 88 -17.13 8.38 -15.22
C CYS A 88 -18.32 8.23 -16.17
N ASP A 89 -19.00 9.32 -16.54
CA ASP A 89 -20.22 9.27 -17.34
C ASP A 89 -19.97 9.17 -18.85
N THR A 90 -18.75 9.47 -19.31
CA THR A 90 -18.41 9.49 -20.74
C THR A 90 -17.31 8.51 -21.14
N CYS A 91 -16.66 7.85 -20.17
CA CYS A 91 -15.65 6.84 -20.48
C CYS A 91 -16.27 5.54 -21.01
N ALA A 92 -15.65 4.96 -22.04
CA ALA A 92 -15.96 3.61 -22.50
C ALA A 92 -15.33 2.60 -21.53
N ILE A 93 -16.09 1.55 -21.18
CA ILE A 93 -15.62 0.45 -20.34
C ILE A 93 -15.59 -0.81 -21.17
N VAL A 94 -14.41 -1.38 -21.34
CA VAL A 94 -14.17 -2.64 -22.06
C VAL A 94 -13.82 -3.71 -21.04
N THR A 95 -14.50 -4.85 -21.10
CA THR A 95 -14.24 -5.98 -20.21
C THR A 95 -13.71 -7.17 -21.02
N ALA A 96 -12.66 -7.79 -20.53
CA ALA A 96 -12.00 -8.97 -21.11
C ALA A 96 -11.64 -9.93 -19.96
N ILE A 97 -12.67 -10.49 -19.32
CA ILE A 97 -12.54 -11.39 -18.17
C ILE A 97 -12.76 -12.83 -18.61
N GLU A 98 -11.84 -13.71 -18.22
CA GLU A 98 -11.95 -15.15 -18.40
C GLU A 98 -11.99 -15.88 -17.04
N ARG A 99 -12.24 -17.18 -17.06
CA ARG A 99 -12.12 -18.02 -15.85
C ARG A 99 -10.66 -18.35 -15.58
N GLN A 100 -10.34 -18.64 -14.32
CA GLN A 100 -8.99 -19.07 -13.96
C GLN A 100 -8.66 -20.41 -14.62
N SER A 101 -7.42 -20.57 -15.09
CA SER A 101 -6.92 -21.83 -15.63
C SER A 101 -7.07 -22.98 -14.63
N LEU A 102 -7.60 -24.12 -15.12
CA LEU A 102 -7.72 -25.34 -14.34
C LEU A 102 -6.35 -25.88 -13.90
N ASP A 103 -5.31 -25.69 -14.72
CA ASP A 103 -3.93 -26.12 -14.42
C ASP A 103 -3.32 -25.34 -13.24
N ILE A 104 -3.72 -24.07 -13.08
CA ILE A 104 -3.36 -23.26 -11.92
C ILE A 104 -4.22 -23.71 -10.73
N SER A 105 -5.52 -23.91 -10.94
CA SER A 105 -6.43 -24.28 -9.86
C SER A 105 -6.05 -25.60 -9.16
N GLN A 106 -5.60 -26.62 -9.89
CA GLN A 106 -5.16 -27.90 -9.28
C GLN A 106 -3.94 -27.74 -8.36
N GLY A 107 -3.08 -26.75 -8.65
CA GLY A 107 -1.88 -26.45 -7.86
C GLY A 107 -2.24 -25.83 -6.52
N VAL A 108 -3.24 -24.96 -6.51
CA VAL A 108 -3.55 -24.05 -5.40
C VAL A 108 -4.68 -24.56 -4.51
N THR A 109 -5.66 -25.27 -5.06
CA THR A 109 -6.84 -25.74 -4.32
C THR A 109 -6.47 -26.86 -3.34
N ALA A 110 -6.96 -26.76 -2.10
CA ALA A 110 -6.88 -27.84 -1.12
C ALA A 110 -7.86 -28.97 -1.46
N GLY A 111 -7.46 -30.23 -1.25
CA GLY A 111 -8.26 -31.41 -1.58
C GLY A 111 -7.43 -32.69 -1.59
N ASP A 112 -8.05 -33.87 -1.45
CA ASP A 112 -7.38 -35.19 -1.50
C ASP A 112 -6.11 -35.31 -0.61
N GLY A 113 -6.15 -34.75 0.60
CA GLY A 113 -5.02 -34.74 1.54
C GLY A 113 -3.95 -33.69 1.25
N LYS A 114 -4.15 -32.83 0.25
CA LYS A 114 -3.27 -31.72 -0.13
C LYS A 114 -3.73 -30.41 0.53
N GLU A 115 -2.77 -29.70 1.13
CA GLU A 115 -2.97 -28.35 1.67
C GLU A 115 -3.05 -27.29 0.56
N GLN A 116 -3.60 -26.11 0.88
CA GLN A 116 -3.64 -24.99 -0.07
C GLN A 116 -2.21 -24.49 -0.37
N GLY A 117 -1.75 -24.70 -1.60
CA GLY A 117 -0.46 -24.21 -2.08
C GLY A 117 -0.46 -22.71 -2.41
N ALA A 118 0.72 -22.15 -2.62
CA ALA A 118 0.87 -20.77 -3.10
C ALA A 118 0.27 -20.59 -4.51
N GLY A 119 -0.44 -19.48 -4.72
CA GLY A 119 -1.08 -19.11 -5.98
C GLY A 119 -0.13 -18.92 -7.16
N ASP A 120 1.12 -18.57 -6.87
CA ASP A 120 2.24 -18.39 -7.80
C ASP A 120 3.55 -18.57 -7.02
N GLN A 121 4.68 -18.67 -7.73
CA GLN A 121 5.99 -18.48 -7.13
C GLN A 121 6.20 -16.99 -6.79
N GLY A 122 7.08 -16.71 -5.83
CA GLY A 122 7.51 -15.34 -5.60
C GLY A 122 8.25 -15.15 -4.29
N MET A 123 8.71 -13.93 -4.10
CA MET A 123 9.33 -13.47 -2.86
C MET A 123 8.61 -12.23 -2.37
N MET A 124 8.44 -12.11 -1.06
CA MET A 124 7.71 -11.03 -0.42
C MET A 124 8.55 -10.49 0.72
N PHE A 125 8.50 -9.18 0.92
CA PHE A 125 9.23 -8.49 1.97
C PHE A 125 8.27 -7.75 2.88
N GLY A 126 8.55 -7.84 4.17
CA GLY A 126 7.89 -7.10 5.23
C GLY A 126 8.90 -6.25 5.96
N PHE A 127 8.57 -5.01 6.28
CA PHE A 127 9.49 -4.09 6.95
C PHE A 127 8.79 -3.32 8.07
N ALA A 128 9.54 -3.04 9.14
CA ALA A 128 9.15 -2.11 10.19
C ALA A 128 10.38 -1.41 10.81
N CYS A 129 10.21 -0.19 11.29
CA CYS A 129 11.18 0.54 12.11
C CYS A 129 10.49 1.42 13.15
N ASP A 130 11.23 1.97 14.11
CA ASP A 130 10.71 2.82 15.18
C ASP A 130 10.72 4.33 14.87
N GLU A 131 10.93 4.72 13.59
CA GLU A 131 10.96 6.12 13.15
C GLU A 131 9.61 6.84 13.27
N THR A 132 8.50 6.09 13.27
CA THR A 132 7.13 6.61 13.42
C THR A 132 6.32 5.71 14.36
N LYS A 133 5.25 6.24 14.95
CA LYS A 133 4.36 5.46 15.84
C LYS A 133 3.66 4.30 15.11
N GLU A 134 3.50 4.40 13.79
CA GLU A 134 2.93 3.37 12.93
C GLU A 134 3.97 2.33 12.48
N TYR A 135 5.20 2.42 12.99
CA TYR A 135 6.32 1.55 12.67
C TYR A 135 6.72 1.55 11.18
N MET A 136 6.68 2.71 10.54
CA MET A 136 7.03 2.92 9.13
C MET A 136 8.24 3.86 8.97
N PRO A 137 8.99 3.76 7.86
CA PRO A 137 10.01 4.76 7.52
C PRO A 137 9.37 6.15 7.39
N PHE A 138 10.00 7.16 7.99
CA PHE A 138 9.43 8.50 8.11
C PHE A 138 9.10 9.13 6.75
N ALA A 139 9.97 8.95 5.75
CA ALA A 139 9.82 9.55 4.42
C ALA A 139 8.54 9.11 3.70
N ILE A 140 8.31 7.80 3.57
CA ILE A 140 7.13 7.26 2.87
C ILE A 140 5.84 7.51 3.65
N TYR A 141 5.87 7.35 4.98
CA TYR A 141 4.71 7.64 5.83
C TYR A 141 4.26 9.09 5.64
N THR A 142 5.21 10.04 5.71
CA THR A 142 4.94 11.46 5.52
C THR A 142 4.41 11.76 4.12
N ALA A 143 5.00 11.17 3.08
CA ALA A 143 4.51 11.32 1.71
C ALA A 143 3.05 10.83 1.57
N HIS A 144 2.70 9.67 2.12
CA HIS A 144 1.30 9.20 2.12
C HIS A 144 0.34 10.17 2.79
N ARG A 145 0.71 10.68 3.98
CA ARG A 145 -0.13 11.61 4.73
C ARG A 145 -0.30 12.95 4.01
N ILE A 146 0.72 13.46 3.30
CA ILE A 146 0.61 14.65 2.45
C ILE A 146 -0.38 14.39 1.29
N GLY A 147 -0.23 13.26 0.59
CA GLY A 147 -1.13 12.87 -0.50
C GLY A 147 -2.58 12.71 -0.04
N GLN A 148 -2.78 12.13 1.14
CA GLN A 148 -4.10 11.96 1.76
C GLN A 148 -4.71 13.31 2.15
N ARG A 149 -3.93 14.18 2.80
CA ARG A 149 -4.37 15.53 3.20
C ARG A 149 -4.75 16.41 2.01
N LEU A 150 -4.06 16.28 0.86
CA LEU A 150 -4.45 16.95 -0.39
C LEU A 150 -5.85 16.51 -0.84
N ALA A 151 -6.13 15.21 -0.82
CA ALA A 151 -7.43 14.68 -1.21
C ALA A 151 -8.53 15.09 -0.22
N GLU A 152 -8.25 15.09 1.08
CA GLU A 152 -9.17 15.58 2.11
C GLU A 152 -9.50 17.07 1.89
N ALA A 153 -8.49 17.93 1.71
CA ALA A 153 -8.68 19.36 1.49
C ALA A 153 -9.50 19.65 0.22
N ARG A 154 -9.34 18.83 -0.82
CA ARG A 154 -10.16 18.87 -2.03
C ARG A 154 -11.60 18.43 -1.74
N LYS A 155 -11.80 17.24 -1.17
CA LYS A 155 -13.12 16.64 -0.94
C LYS A 155 -13.96 17.42 0.07
N SER A 156 -13.32 18.06 1.06
CA SER A 156 -13.99 18.93 2.02
C SER A 156 -14.25 20.34 1.49
N ASN A 157 -13.85 20.63 0.24
CA ASN A 157 -13.90 21.95 -0.37
C ASN A 157 -13.12 23.05 0.39
N LEU A 158 -12.12 22.67 1.20
CA LEU A 158 -11.24 23.59 1.91
C LEU A 158 -10.33 24.32 0.90
N LEU A 159 -9.79 23.57 -0.06
CA LEU A 159 -9.02 24.09 -1.18
C LEU A 159 -9.78 23.78 -2.48
N PRO A 160 -10.80 24.58 -2.84
CA PRO A 160 -11.75 24.28 -3.91
C PRO A 160 -11.12 24.26 -5.31
N PHE A 161 -9.94 24.86 -5.47
CA PHE A 161 -9.20 24.86 -6.72
C PHE A 161 -8.49 23.53 -6.99
N LEU A 162 -8.40 22.60 -6.03
CA LEU A 162 -7.73 21.31 -6.23
C LEU A 162 -8.57 20.36 -7.11
N ARG A 163 -7.88 19.63 -7.97
CA ARG A 163 -8.43 18.54 -8.78
C ARG A 163 -7.84 17.19 -8.35
N PRO A 164 -8.39 16.05 -8.80
CA PRO A 164 -8.06 14.76 -8.22
C PRO A 164 -6.60 14.34 -8.29
N ASP A 165 -5.87 14.60 -9.39
CA ASP A 165 -4.49 14.10 -9.55
C ASP A 165 -3.47 14.89 -8.72
N GLY A 166 -2.62 14.20 -7.98
CA GLY A 166 -1.60 14.79 -7.13
C GLY A 166 -0.47 13.84 -6.77
N LYS A 167 0.73 14.42 -6.64
CA LYS A 167 1.98 13.73 -6.34
C LYS A 167 2.71 14.48 -5.24
N CYS A 168 3.42 13.76 -4.39
CA CYS A 168 4.27 14.36 -3.37
C CYS A 168 5.53 13.54 -3.14
N GLN A 169 6.61 14.22 -2.79
CA GLN A 169 7.91 13.62 -2.50
C GLN A 169 8.49 14.28 -1.25
N VAL A 170 9.06 13.48 -0.37
CA VAL A 170 9.68 13.93 0.88
C VAL A 170 11.10 13.40 0.93
N SER A 171 12.05 14.31 0.96
CA SER A 171 13.46 14.03 1.22
C SER A 171 13.76 14.35 2.68
N VAL A 172 14.31 13.39 3.40
CA VAL A 172 14.55 13.43 4.85
C VAL A 172 16.04 13.33 5.10
N GLU A 173 16.57 14.22 5.92
CA GLU A 173 17.94 14.12 6.41
C GLU A 173 18.00 13.12 7.56
N TYR A 174 18.90 12.14 7.45
CA TYR A 174 19.21 11.17 8.48
C TYR A 174 20.59 11.44 9.06
N ARG A 175 20.72 11.30 10.39
CA ARG A 175 21.99 11.27 11.11
C ARG A 175 22.03 10.08 12.04
N ASP A 176 23.14 9.35 12.02
CA ASP A 176 23.32 8.11 12.78
C ASP A 176 22.12 7.14 12.64
N GLY A 177 21.56 7.08 11.43
CA GLY A 177 20.42 6.22 11.08
C GLY A 177 19.04 6.67 11.57
N SER A 178 18.91 7.87 12.16
CA SER A 178 17.63 8.42 12.62
C SER A 178 17.22 9.66 11.79
N PRO A 179 15.92 9.85 11.48
CA PRO A 179 15.45 11.03 10.76
C PRO A 179 15.58 12.26 11.65
N VAL A 180 16.04 13.38 11.08
CA VAL A 180 16.27 14.63 11.83
C VAL A 180 15.39 15.77 11.34
N ARG A 181 15.18 15.88 10.03
CA ARG A 181 14.36 16.95 9.42
C ARG A 181 13.89 16.58 8.03
N ALA A 182 12.77 17.15 7.59
CA ALA A 182 12.39 17.18 6.19
C ALA A 182 13.31 18.15 5.45
N HIS A 183 14.25 17.63 4.66
CA HIS A 183 15.15 18.46 3.85
C HIS A 183 14.39 19.18 2.74
N THR A 184 13.55 18.44 2.01
CA THR A 184 12.80 18.95 0.87
C THR A 184 11.43 18.29 0.80
N VAL A 185 10.40 19.10 0.59
CA VAL A 185 9.04 18.64 0.30
C VAL A 185 8.64 19.14 -1.08
N VAL A 186 8.30 18.21 -1.96
CA VAL A 186 7.74 18.49 -3.29
C VAL A 186 6.28 18.12 -3.27
N VAL A 187 5.43 19.01 -3.79
CA VAL A 187 4.02 18.71 -4.04
C VAL A 187 3.66 19.22 -5.42
N SER A 188 3.15 18.33 -6.27
CA SER A 188 2.57 18.65 -7.57
C SER A 188 1.10 18.27 -7.54
N SER A 189 0.20 19.24 -7.53
CA SER A 189 -1.24 18.99 -7.48
C SER A 189 -1.97 19.61 -8.67
N GLN A 190 -2.85 18.82 -9.26
CA GLN A 190 -3.75 19.28 -10.30
C GLN A 190 -4.69 20.36 -9.73
N HIS A 191 -4.97 21.38 -10.53
CA HIS A 191 -5.77 22.52 -10.09
C HIS A 191 -6.60 23.14 -11.22
N THR A 192 -7.57 23.97 -10.83
CA THR A 192 -8.32 24.83 -11.75
C THR A 192 -7.41 25.89 -12.38
N PRO A 193 -7.69 26.35 -13.61
CA PRO A 193 -6.78 27.24 -14.34
C PRO A 193 -6.67 28.66 -13.77
N ASP A 194 -7.58 29.06 -12.87
CA ASP A 194 -7.78 30.39 -12.33
C ASP A 194 -7.02 30.69 -11.04
N VAL A 195 -6.56 29.67 -10.30
CA VAL A 195 -5.81 29.90 -9.05
C VAL A 195 -4.41 30.48 -9.34
N PRO A 196 -4.02 31.62 -8.74
CA PRO A 196 -2.66 32.14 -8.85
C PRO A 196 -1.65 31.20 -8.17
N ASN A 197 -0.45 31.07 -8.76
CA ASN A 197 0.60 30.17 -8.23
C ASN A 197 0.97 30.51 -6.78
N GLY A 198 1.08 31.81 -6.43
CA GLY A 198 1.37 32.23 -5.06
C GLY A 198 0.35 31.72 -4.03
N THR A 199 -0.95 31.87 -4.33
CA THR A 199 -2.05 31.37 -3.50
C THR A 199 -2.04 29.85 -3.39
N LEU A 200 -1.82 29.15 -4.51
CA LEU A 200 -1.72 27.69 -4.52
C LEU A 200 -0.55 27.21 -3.65
N LYS A 201 0.62 27.84 -3.78
CA LYS A 201 1.83 27.50 -3.02
C LYS A 201 1.61 27.71 -1.52
N GLU A 202 1.12 28.88 -1.12
CA GLU A 202 0.85 29.20 0.28
C GLU A 202 -0.17 28.22 0.88
N ALA A 203 -1.30 28.02 0.20
CA ALA A 203 -2.35 27.13 0.67
C ALA A 203 -1.87 25.68 0.85
N ILE A 204 -1.10 25.13 -0.11
CA ILE A 204 -0.57 23.76 0.02
C ILE A 204 0.45 23.69 1.16
N VAL A 205 1.31 24.69 1.35
CA VAL A 205 2.26 24.68 2.47
C VAL A 205 1.53 24.73 3.81
N GLU A 206 0.60 25.65 4.00
CA GLU A 206 -0.08 25.87 5.30
C GLU A 206 -1.12 24.80 5.63
N GLU A 207 -1.96 24.41 4.66
CA GLU A 207 -3.11 23.52 4.90
C GLU A 207 -2.82 22.04 4.64
N VAL A 208 -1.71 21.74 3.96
CA VAL A 208 -1.31 20.35 3.67
C VAL A 208 0.00 20.01 4.37
N VAL A 209 1.11 20.63 3.96
CA VAL A 209 2.44 20.18 4.42
C VAL A 209 2.61 20.40 5.91
N LYS A 210 2.35 21.61 6.42
CA LYS A 210 2.48 21.93 7.86
C LYS A 210 1.44 21.27 8.76
N LYS A 211 0.34 20.74 8.20
CA LYS A 211 -0.64 19.95 8.95
C LYS A 211 -0.24 18.48 9.09
N VAL A 212 0.70 18.02 8.26
CA VAL A 212 1.14 16.63 8.20
C VAL A 212 2.52 16.42 8.81
N VAL A 213 3.49 17.25 8.43
CA VAL A 213 4.87 17.11 8.92
C VAL A 213 4.93 17.70 10.33
N PRO A 214 5.38 16.93 11.34
CA PRO A 214 5.50 17.47 12.69
C PRO A 214 6.42 18.70 12.73
N PRO A 215 6.08 19.76 13.48
CA PRO A 215 6.83 21.02 13.47
C PRO A 215 8.33 20.87 13.78
N GLU A 216 8.71 19.90 14.61
CA GLU A 216 10.09 19.59 14.97
C GLU A 216 10.94 19.06 13.81
N PHE A 217 10.32 18.55 12.75
CA PHE A 217 11.00 18.14 11.51
C PHE A 217 11.02 19.25 10.45
N LEU A 218 10.43 20.42 10.72
CA LEU A 218 10.42 21.57 9.83
C LEU A 218 11.28 22.71 10.39
N ASP A 219 12.14 23.26 9.54
CA ASP A 219 13.02 24.38 9.89
C ASP A 219 13.05 25.46 8.79
N LYS A 220 13.79 26.55 9.04
CA LYS A 220 13.97 27.65 8.08
C LYS A 220 14.71 27.24 6.81
N SER A 221 15.39 26.10 6.82
CA SER A 221 16.16 25.54 5.71
C SER A 221 15.39 24.48 4.95
N THR A 222 14.15 24.17 5.34
CA THR A 222 13.27 23.22 4.66
C THR A 222 12.84 23.80 3.32
N VAL A 223 13.12 23.07 2.24
CA VAL A 223 12.83 23.53 0.88
C VAL A 223 11.45 23.03 0.45
N TYR A 224 10.58 23.95 0.02
CA TYR A 224 9.25 23.62 -0.51
C TYR A 224 9.17 23.88 -2.02
N TYR A 225 9.02 22.81 -2.80
CA TYR A 225 8.75 22.87 -4.24
C TYR A 225 7.28 22.56 -4.50
N ILE A 226 6.46 23.61 -4.65
CA ILE A 226 5.04 23.45 -4.95
C ILE A 226 4.80 23.75 -6.43
N ASN A 227 4.28 22.76 -7.16
CA ASN A 227 4.10 22.77 -8.61
C ASN A 227 5.31 23.36 -9.36
N PRO A 228 6.50 22.74 -9.25
CA PRO A 228 7.75 23.32 -9.76
C PRO A 228 7.78 23.55 -11.28
N THR A 229 6.94 22.84 -12.04
CA THR A 229 6.78 23.01 -13.49
C THR A 229 5.75 24.08 -13.87
N GLY A 230 5.20 24.81 -12.88
CA GLY A 230 4.18 25.82 -13.10
C GLY A 230 2.76 25.26 -13.06
N ARG A 231 2.03 25.34 -14.18
CA ARG A 231 0.61 24.95 -14.23
C ARG A 231 0.46 23.44 -14.40
N PHE A 232 -0.53 22.87 -13.71
CA PHE A 232 -0.92 21.46 -13.79
C PHE A 232 -2.45 21.39 -13.84
N VAL A 233 -3.02 21.79 -14.98
CA VAL A 233 -4.48 21.87 -15.16
C VAL A 233 -5.05 20.57 -15.72
N GLU A 234 -4.34 19.98 -16.68
CA GLU A 234 -4.66 18.68 -17.26
C GLU A 234 -3.91 17.58 -16.49
N GLY A 235 -4.64 16.59 -15.99
CA GLY A 235 -4.10 15.49 -15.18
C GLY A 235 -4.99 14.25 -15.29
N GLY A 236 -4.74 13.25 -14.46
CA GLY A 236 -5.47 11.98 -14.49
C GLY A 236 -5.27 11.21 -15.80
N PRO A 237 -6.24 10.38 -16.21
CA PRO A 237 -6.13 9.55 -17.42
C PRO A 237 -5.97 10.33 -18.74
N LYS A 238 -6.40 11.60 -18.77
CA LYS A 238 -6.13 12.49 -19.92
C LYS A 238 -4.62 12.77 -20.02
N GLY A 239 -3.99 13.12 -18.90
CA GLY A 239 -2.57 13.44 -18.83
C GLY A 239 -1.65 12.23 -19.03
N ASP A 240 -1.97 11.09 -18.43
CA ASP A 240 -1.10 9.90 -18.43
C ASP A 240 -1.91 8.59 -18.51
N CYS A 241 -1.29 7.50 -18.94
CA CYS A 241 -1.88 6.16 -18.89
C CYS A 241 -1.73 5.59 -17.48
N GLY A 242 -2.74 4.87 -16.99
CA GLY A 242 -2.67 4.17 -15.70
C GLY A 242 -2.80 2.67 -15.87
N LEU A 243 -2.06 1.89 -15.08
CA LEU A 243 -2.23 0.45 -14.98
C LEU A 243 -2.15 -0.02 -13.52
N THR A 244 -2.91 -1.06 -13.19
CA THR A 244 -2.83 -1.75 -11.90
C THR A 244 -1.39 -2.22 -11.62
N GLY A 245 -0.94 -2.09 -10.37
CA GLY A 245 0.36 -2.59 -9.95
C GLY A 245 1.57 -1.78 -10.45
N ARG A 246 1.39 -0.54 -10.92
CA ARG A 246 2.49 0.36 -11.33
C ARG A 246 2.98 1.29 -10.23
N LYS A 247 2.55 1.06 -8.99
CA LYS A 247 2.90 1.85 -7.80
C LYS A 247 3.35 0.99 -6.61
N ILE A 248 3.89 -0.20 -6.84
CA ILE A 248 4.28 -1.16 -5.79
C ILE A 248 5.24 -0.61 -4.71
N ILE A 249 6.14 0.30 -5.07
CA ILE A 249 7.04 0.93 -4.09
C ILE A 249 6.32 1.99 -3.25
N VAL A 250 5.36 2.71 -3.85
CA VAL A 250 4.44 3.59 -3.13
C VAL A 250 3.53 2.75 -2.23
N ASP A 251 3.10 1.57 -2.65
CA ASP A 251 2.23 0.72 -1.84
C ASP A 251 2.88 0.13 -0.59
N THR A 252 4.21 0.09 -0.58
CA THR A 252 5.00 -0.57 0.44
C THR A 252 5.82 0.40 1.28
N TYR A 253 7.14 0.42 1.11
CA TYR A 253 8.08 1.07 2.04
C TYR A 253 8.84 2.23 1.40
N GLY A 254 8.38 2.74 0.25
CA GLY A 254 8.94 3.92 -0.42
C GLY A 254 10.44 3.81 -0.74
N GLY A 255 10.90 2.59 -1.00
CA GLY A 255 12.29 2.26 -1.34
C GLY A 255 13.22 2.04 -0.15
N TYR A 256 12.71 2.14 1.09
CA TYR A 256 13.54 1.98 2.29
C TYR A 256 13.93 0.53 2.59
N GLY A 257 13.04 -0.41 2.22
CA GLY A 257 13.26 -1.86 2.26
C GLY A 257 13.27 -2.47 0.86
N ARG A 258 13.45 -3.78 0.80
CA ARG A 258 13.41 -4.56 -0.45
C ARG A 258 11.98 -4.80 -0.91
N HIS A 259 11.81 -5.09 -2.20
CA HIS A 259 10.53 -5.44 -2.80
C HIS A 259 10.68 -6.64 -3.72
N GLY A 260 9.73 -7.57 -3.67
CA GLY A 260 9.83 -8.83 -4.43
C GLY A 260 9.22 -8.81 -5.83
N GLY A 261 8.53 -7.72 -6.18
CA GLY A 261 8.03 -7.44 -7.53
C GLY A 261 6.52 -7.65 -7.71
N GLY A 262 5.89 -8.44 -6.85
CA GLY A 262 4.44 -8.69 -6.90
C GLY A 262 3.60 -7.46 -6.57
N ALA A 263 2.65 -7.12 -7.43
CA ALA A 263 1.61 -6.13 -7.14
C ALA A 263 0.51 -6.69 -6.22
N PHE A 264 -0.25 -5.80 -5.57
CA PHE A 264 -1.30 -6.18 -4.62
C PHE A 264 -2.71 -6.10 -5.21
N SER A 265 -3.10 -4.96 -5.76
CA SER A 265 -4.48 -4.67 -6.15
C SER A 265 -5.04 -5.66 -7.17
N GLY A 266 -6.33 -6.00 -7.01
CA GLY A 266 -7.03 -6.96 -7.88
C GLY A 266 -6.76 -8.43 -7.60
N LYS A 267 -5.92 -8.76 -6.60
CA LYS A 267 -5.58 -10.14 -6.27
C LYS A 267 -6.29 -10.63 -5.00
N ASP A 268 -6.94 -11.77 -5.09
CA ASP A 268 -7.51 -12.44 -3.91
C ASP A 268 -6.41 -12.99 -2.97
N PRO A 269 -6.74 -13.32 -1.70
CA PRO A 269 -5.76 -13.68 -0.68
C PRO A 269 -4.93 -14.94 -0.95
N SER A 270 -5.34 -15.79 -1.90
CA SER A 270 -4.54 -16.95 -2.30
C SER A 270 -3.29 -16.60 -3.10
N LYS A 271 -3.22 -15.37 -3.64
CA LYS A 271 -2.02 -14.85 -4.32
C LYS A 271 -1.05 -14.35 -3.25
N VAL A 272 0.03 -15.10 -3.06
CA VAL A 272 1.03 -14.85 -1.99
C VAL A 272 1.72 -13.49 -2.13
N ASP A 273 1.76 -12.89 -3.32
CA ASP A 273 2.20 -11.51 -3.54
C ASP A 273 1.57 -10.54 -2.54
N ARG A 274 0.27 -10.71 -2.27
CA ARG A 274 -0.48 -9.87 -1.34
C ARG A 274 -0.48 -10.44 0.07
N SER A 275 -0.93 -11.68 0.24
CA SER A 275 -1.14 -12.24 1.59
C SER A 275 0.17 -12.43 2.35
N ALA A 276 1.23 -12.91 1.69
CA ALA A 276 2.52 -13.10 2.36
C ALA A 276 3.27 -11.77 2.58
N ALA A 277 3.10 -10.76 1.72
CA ALA A 277 3.62 -9.42 2.00
C ALA A 277 2.93 -8.80 3.24
N TYR A 278 1.62 -8.97 3.37
CA TYR A 278 0.88 -8.53 4.56
C TYR A 278 1.32 -9.28 5.81
N MET A 279 1.52 -10.61 5.73
CA MET A 279 2.03 -11.39 6.84
C MET A 279 3.46 -10.99 7.23
N ALA A 280 4.33 -10.75 6.25
CA ALA A 280 5.69 -10.30 6.50
C ALA A 280 5.69 -8.93 7.20
N ARG A 281 4.83 -7.99 6.78
CA ARG A 281 4.61 -6.71 7.49
C ARG A 281 4.15 -6.95 8.92
N TYR A 282 3.16 -7.80 9.12
CA TYR A 282 2.61 -8.12 10.44
C TYR A 282 3.69 -8.63 11.40
N ILE A 283 4.54 -9.54 10.93
CA ILE A 283 5.66 -10.08 11.71
C ILE A 283 6.69 -9.00 12.01
N ALA A 284 7.17 -8.27 11.00
CA ALA A 284 8.16 -7.20 11.17
C ALA A 284 7.68 -6.14 12.18
N LYS A 285 6.42 -5.72 12.05
CA LYS A 285 5.79 -4.74 12.94
C LYS A 285 5.71 -5.26 14.38
N ASN A 286 5.29 -6.52 14.58
CA ASN A 286 5.23 -7.13 15.90
C ASN A 286 6.61 -7.29 16.53
N LEU A 287 7.66 -7.60 15.75
CA LEU A 287 9.04 -7.68 16.24
C LEU A 287 9.56 -6.33 16.75
N VAL A 288 9.34 -5.26 15.98
CA VAL A 288 9.75 -3.90 16.40
C VAL A 288 8.91 -3.41 17.58
N ALA A 289 7.59 -3.63 17.54
CA ALA A 289 6.70 -3.28 18.66
C ALA A 289 7.02 -4.05 19.95
N ALA A 290 7.55 -5.26 19.83
CA ALA A 290 8.00 -6.07 20.96
C ALA A 290 9.38 -5.67 21.50
N GLU A 291 10.03 -4.69 20.87
CA GLU A 291 11.37 -4.20 21.20
C GLU A 291 12.46 -5.28 20.96
N LEU A 292 12.20 -6.25 20.08
CA LEU A 292 13.20 -7.24 19.69
C LEU A 292 14.26 -6.64 18.75
N ALA A 293 13.90 -5.58 18.02
CA ALA A 293 14.78 -4.79 17.17
C ALA A 293 14.21 -3.37 17.01
N ARG A 294 15.06 -2.40 16.64
CA ARG A 294 14.58 -1.05 16.24
C ARG A 294 14.14 -1.00 14.78
N ARG A 295 14.73 -1.86 13.94
CA ARG A 295 14.38 -2.04 12.53
C ARG A 295 14.45 -3.51 12.18
N CYS A 296 13.50 -4.00 11.40
CA CYS A 296 13.44 -5.39 11.00
C CYS A 296 12.88 -5.51 9.58
N GLU A 297 13.53 -6.34 8.76
CA GLU A 297 13.01 -6.81 7.48
C GLU A 297 12.83 -8.34 7.53
N ILE A 298 11.70 -8.79 7.00
CA ILE A 298 11.33 -10.20 6.85
C ILE A 298 11.25 -10.49 5.35
N GLN A 299 11.91 -11.54 4.88
CA GLN A 299 11.69 -12.11 3.56
C GLN A 299 10.96 -13.44 3.71
N VAL A 300 9.95 -13.68 2.88
CA VAL A 300 9.35 -15.00 2.69
C VAL A 300 9.29 -15.31 1.19
N ALA A 301 9.57 -16.55 0.78
CA ALA A 301 9.43 -16.95 -0.62
C ALA A 301 8.66 -18.27 -0.75
N TYR A 302 7.95 -18.43 -1.87
CA TYR A 302 7.15 -19.61 -2.17
C TYR A 302 7.45 -20.14 -3.57
N ALA A 303 7.24 -21.44 -3.75
CA ALA A 303 7.08 -22.08 -5.04
C ALA A 303 5.59 -22.33 -5.31
N ILE A 304 5.17 -22.19 -6.57
CA ILE A 304 3.76 -22.38 -6.96
C ILE A 304 3.25 -23.76 -6.54
N GLY A 305 2.07 -23.81 -5.93
CA GLY A 305 1.41 -25.05 -5.50
C GLY A 305 2.01 -25.73 -4.26
N ILE A 306 3.05 -25.17 -3.65
CA ILE A 306 3.63 -25.63 -2.38
C ILE A 306 3.11 -24.74 -1.24
N ALA A 307 2.68 -25.35 -0.14
CA ALA A 307 2.13 -24.64 1.01
C ALA A 307 3.25 -24.01 1.88
N ASP A 308 4.29 -24.79 2.19
CA ASP A 308 5.41 -24.30 2.98
C ASP A 308 6.28 -23.30 2.20
N PRO A 309 6.76 -22.23 2.86
CA PRO A 309 7.69 -21.30 2.23
C PRO A 309 9.03 -21.99 1.95
N VAL A 310 9.62 -21.70 0.78
CA VAL A 310 10.96 -22.20 0.41
C VAL A 310 12.08 -21.47 1.16
N SER A 311 11.82 -20.25 1.62
CA SER A 311 12.75 -19.51 2.48
C SER A 311 12.02 -18.54 3.39
N VAL A 312 12.60 -18.32 4.58
CA VAL A 312 12.23 -17.27 5.53
C VAL A 312 13.52 -16.66 6.05
N ALA A 313 13.70 -15.35 5.86
CA ALA A 313 14.88 -14.64 6.34
C ALA A 313 14.48 -13.45 7.21
N VAL A 314 15.32 -13.12 8.18
CA VAL A 314 15.17 -11.97 9.08
C VAL A 314 16.47 -11.18 9.03
N ASP A 315 16.37 -9.85 8.90
CA ASP A 315 17.49 -8.91 8.99
C ASP A 315 17.10 -7.78 9.94
N THR A 316 17.79 -7.66 11.08
CA THR A 316 17.55 -6.56 12.03
C THR A 316 18.48 -5.37 11.82
N PHE A 317 19.33 -5.42 10.78
CA PHE A 317 20.31 -4.39 10.45
C PHE A 317 21.22 -4.05 11.65
N GLY A 318 21.54 -5.05 12.47
CA GLY A 318 22.36 -4.90 13.67
C GLY A 318 21.65 -4.17 14.82
N THR A 319 20.32 -4.03 14.77
CA THR A 319 19.53 -3.39 15.84
C THR A 319 18.81 -4.38 16.75
N GLY A 320 18.92 -5.69 16.48
CA GLY A 320 18.31 -6.74 17.27
C GLY A 320 18.92 -6.89 18.65
N CYS A 321 18.09 -7.22 19.65
CA CYS A 321 18.54 -7.62 20.98
C CYS A 321 19.04 -9.09 21.03
N LEU A 322 18.74 -9.87 19.99
CA LEU A 322 19.17 -11.24 19.77
C LEU A 322 19.80 -11.36 18.38
N PRO A 323 20.64 -12.38 18.12
CA PRO A 323 21.10 -12.69 16.77
C PRO A 323 19.92 -12.95 15.81
N ASP A 324 20.06 -12.52 14.56
CA ASP A 324 19.00 -12.62 13.54
C ASP A 324 18.56 -14.07 13.33
N GLU A 325 19.46 -15.05 13.45
CA GLU A 325 19.13 -16.48 13.34
C GLU A 325 18.19 -16.95 14.47
N ARG A 326 18.35 -16.40 15.68
CA ARG A 326 17.46 -16.70 16.81
C ARG A 326 16.09 -16.07 16.61
N ILE A 327 16.03 -14.84 16.11
CA ILE A 327 14.77 -14.18 15.77
C ILE A 327 14.07 -14.94 14.64
N ALA A 328 14.80 -15.37 13.62
CA ALA A 328 14.26 -16.17 12.53
C ALA A 328 13.72 -17.55 12.97
N THR A 329 14.28 -18.13 14.03
CA THR A 329 13.74 -19.36 14.65
C THR A 329 12.43 -19.06 15.37
N ILE A 330 12.40 -18.03 16.21
CA ILE A 330 11.19 -17.58 16.92
C ILE A 330 10.05 -17.28 15.94
N VAL A 331 10.36 -16.63 14.81
CA VAL A 331 9.37 -16.33 13.77
C VAL A 331 8.76 -17.62 13.20
N ARG A 332 9.59 -18.62 12.86
CA ARG A 332 9.10 -19.90 12.32
C ARG A 332 8.27 -20.68 13.33
N ASP A 333 8.62 -20.62 14.61
CA ASP A 333 7.91 -21.34 15.66
C ASP A 333 6.55 -20.70 16.00
N LEU A 334 6.45 -19.37 15.91
CA LEU A 334 5.25 -18.62 16.34
C LEU A 334 4.27 -18.29 15.23
N PHE A 335 4.71 -18.27 13.97
CA PHE A 335 3.89 -17.86 12.84
C PHE A 335 3.83 -18.97 11.80
N ASP A 336 2.63 -19.50 11.58
CA ASP A 336 2.37 -20.39 10.46
C ASP A 336 2.25 -19.57 9.17
N LEU A 337 3.21 -19.79 8.27
CA LEU A 337 3.35 -19.05 7.01
C LEU A 337 2.70 -19.76 5.83
N LYS A 338 1.96 -20.86 6.02
CA LYS A 338 1.22 -21.47 4.92
C LYS A 338 0.13 -20.51 4.41
N PRO A 339 -0.17 -20.44 3.09
CA PRO A 339 -1.16 -19.52 2.55
C PRO A 339 -2.53 -19.59 3.23
N ALA A 340 -3.04 -20.79 3.54
CA ALA A 340 -4.31 -20.94 4.27
C ALA A 340 -4.25 -20.36 5.68
N SER A 341 -3.15 -20.60 6.39
CA SER A 341 -2.93 -20.11 7.75
C SER A 341 -2.81 -18.59 7.78
N ILE A 342 -2.09 -17.98 6.83
CA ILE A 342 -2.03 -16.52 6.66
C ILE A 342 -3.43 -15.93 6.46
N ILE A 343 -4.21 -16.53 5.56
CA ILE A 343 -5.59 -16.08 5.27
C ILE A 343 -6.46 -16.16 6.52
N ALA A 344 -6.33 -17.21 7.32
CA ALA A 344 -7.07 -17.40 8.56
C ALA A 344 -6.62 -16.40 9.64
N THR A 345 -5.32 -16.29 9.91
CA THR A 345 -4.74 -15.40 10.92
C THR A 345 -5.13 -13.94 10.68
N LEU A 346 -5.06 -13.47 9.43
CA LEU A 346 -5.36 -12.09 9.07
C LEU A 346 -6.83 -11.87 8.68
N GLY A 347 -7.63 -12.94 8.58
CA GLY A 347 -9.02 -12.90 8.13
C GLY A 347 -9.16 -12.26 6.75
N LEU A 348 -8.53 -12.81 5.72
CA LEU A 348 -8.41 -12.11 4.43
C LEU A 348 -9.59 -12.32 3.47
N LYS A 349 -10.46 -13.31 3.68
CA LYS A 349 -11.61 -13.57 2.80
C LYS A 349 -12.79 -12.63 3.07
N ARG A 350 -12.58 -11.32 2.93
CA ARG A 350 -13.55 -10.25 3.24
C ARG A 350 -13.36 -9.04 2.31
N PRO A 351 -14.40 -8.23 2.06
CA PRO A 351 -14.32 -7.04 1.22
C PRO A 351 -13.63 -5.86 1.96
N ILE A 352 -12.31 -5.90 2.06
CA ILE A 352 -11.51 -4.93 2.85
C ILE A 352 -10.44 -4.20 2.03
N TYR A 353 -10.36 -4.42 0.72
CA TYR A 353 -9.18 -4.14 -0.10
C TYR A 353 -9.20 -2.79 -0.78
N ARG A 354 -10.34 -2.24 -1.20
CA ARG A 354 -10.39 -0.95 -1.91
C ARG A 354 -9.76 0.18 -1.09
N ARG A 355 -9.91 0.13 0.24
CA ARG A 355 -9.27 1.10 1.14
C ARG A 355 -7.75 1.05 1.08
N THR A 356 -7.15 -0.07 0.69
CA THR A 356 -5.69 -0.29 0.61
C THR A 356 -5.06 0.30 -0.65
N ALA A 357 -5.82 0.42 -1.73
CA ALA A 357 -5.34 0.74 -3.07
C ALA A 357 -4.72 2.14 -3.24
N SER A 358 -4.83 3.01 -2.23
CA SER A 358 -4.17 4.33 -2.19
C SER A 358 -3.66 4.62 -0.77
N TYR A 359 -2.66 5.51 -0.69
CA TYR A 359 -2.04 5.96 0.56
C TYR A 359 -1.33 4.88 1.38
N GLY A 360 -0.82 3.85 0.69
CA GLY A 360 -0.06 2.76 1.27
C GLY A 360 -0.93 1.65 1.85
N HIS A 361 -0.47 0.41 1.66
CA HIS A 361 -1.07 -0.77 2.29
C HIS A 361 -0.66 -0.91 3.76
N PHE A 362 0.43 -0.25 4.15
CA PHE A 362 1.07 -0.37 5.47
C PHE A 362 1.12 0.97 6.20
N GLY A 363 1.29 0.91 7.53
CA GLY A 363 1.38 2.11 8.37
C GLY A 363 0.07 2.85 8.57
N ARG A 364 -1.03 2.09 8.59
CA ARG A 364 -2.39 2.59 8.81
C ARG A 364 -2.98 1.84 9.98
N GLU A 365 -3.71 2.55 10.83
CA GLU A 365 -4.26 1.94 12.03
C GLU A 365 -5.21 0.79 11.69
N ALA A 366 -5.11 -0.30 12.44
CA ALA A 366 -6.04 -1.41 12.32
C ALA A 366 -7.41 -0.98 12.86
N ASP A 367 -8.40 -0.84 11.99
CA ASP A 367 -9.75 -0.41 12.33
C ASP A 367 -10.74 -1.54 12.08
N GLY A 368 -11.23 -2.13 13.17
CA GLY A 368 -12.13 -3.28 13.17
C GLY A 368 -11.58 -4.44 12.33
N GLN A 369 -12.11 -4.55 11.12
CA GLN A 369 -11.83 -5.60 10.16
C GLN A 369 -10.76 -5.25 9.11
N HIS A 370 -10.41 -3.97 8.97
CA HIS A 370 -9.42 -3.48 8.01
C HIS A 370 -8.01 -3.49 8.58
N PHE A 371 -7.00 -3.63 7.69
CA PHE A 371 -5.57 -3.58 8.02
C PHE A 371 -5.19 -4.49 9.20
N THR A 372 -5.71 -5.71 9.23
CA THR A 372 -5.45 -6.67 10.32
C THR A 372 -3.96 -7.00 10.49
N TRP A 373 -3.17 -6.88 9.41
CA TRP A 373 -1.70 -7.00 9.43
C TRP A 373 -0.97 -5.84 10.13
N GLU A 374 -1.68 -4.78 10.52
CA GLU A 374 -1.12 -3.65 11.28
C GLU A 374 -1.33 -3.82 12.80
N ARG A 375 -1.95 -4.91 13.26
CA ARG A 375 -2.09 -5.22 14.69
C ARG A 375 -0.74 -5.63 15.31
N THR A 376 -0.57 -5.32 16.59
CA THR A 376 0.61 -5.67 17.40
C THR A 376 0.26 -6.65 18.52
N ASP A 377 -0.64 -7.59 18.24
CA ASP A 377 -1.22 -8.55 19.18
C ASP A 377 -0.33 -9.76 19.50
N ARG A 378 0.82 -9.92 18.82
CA ARG A 378 1.81 -10.98 19.09
C ARG A 378 3.01 -10.48 19.90
N VAL A 379 2.99 -9.23 20.37
CA VAL A 379 4.08 -8.64 21.15
C VAL A 379 4.46 -9.48 22.37
N ASN A 380 3.48 -9.90 23.17
CA ASN A 380 3.76 -10.68 24.38
C ASN A 380 4.30 -12.08 24.07
N ASP A 381 3.81 -12.72 23.02
CA ASP A 381 4.29 -14.04 22.58
C ASP A 381 5.75 -13.97 22.15
N LEU A 382 6.09 -12.94 21.36
CA LEU A 382 7.46 -12.70 20.89
C LEU A 382 8.42 -12.43 22.04
N ARG A 383 8.04 -11.56 22.99
CA ARG A 383 8.89 -11.27 24.15
C ARG A 383 9.07 -12.50 25.06
N ALA A 384 8.03 -13.30 25.23
CA ALA A 384 8.12 -14.55 25.98
C ALA A 384 9.09 -15.54 25.30
N ALA A 385 8.97 -15.73 23.99
CA ALA A 385 9.88 -16.58 23.21
C ALA A 385 11.33 -16.07 23.20
N ALA A 386 11.52 -14.75 23.29
CA ALA A 386 12.83 -14.12 23.41
C ALA A 386 13.41 -14.11 24.84
N GLY A 387 12.64 -14.53 25.86
CA GLY A 387 13.07 -14.49 27.26
C GLY A 387 13.05 -13.09 27.92
N LEU A 388 12.33 -12.13 27.33
CA LEU A 388 12.28 -10.72 27.75
C LEU A 388 11.10 -10.38 28.70
N GLY A 389 10.35 -11.38 29.16
CA GLY A 389 9.14 -11.20 29.98
C GLY A 389 8.00 -10.49 29.24
N ARG A 390 6.84 -10.30 29.88
CA ARG A 390 5.70 -9.58 29.27
C ARG A 390 6.01 -8.10 29.07
N ALA A 391 5.41 -7.48 28.05
CA ALA A 391 5.47 -6.03 27.90
C ALA A 391 4.77 -5.36 29.10
N ALA A 392 5.34 -4.30 29.65
CA ALA A 392 4.61 -3.43 30.57
C ALA A 392 3.40 -2.86 29.79
N GLY A 393 2.20 -2.95 30.37
CA GLY A 393 0.96 -2.54 29.70
C GLY A 393 1.09 -1.14 29.11
N ARG A 394 0.88 -1.02 27.80
CA ARG A 394 0.78 0.25 27.07
C ARG A 394 -0.69 0.57 26.83
#